data_AF-A0A0Q9K175-F1
#
_entry.id   AF-A0A0Q9K175-F1
#
_cell.length_a   1.000
_cell.length_b   1.000
_cell.length_c   1.000
_cell.angle_alpha   90.00
_cell.angle_beta   90.00
_cell.angle_gamma   90.00
#
_symmetry.space_group_name_H-M   'P 1'
#
loop_
_entity.id
_entity.type
_entity.pdbx_description
1 polymer ?
#
loop_
_entity_poly.entity_id
_entity_poly.type
_entity_poly.pdbx_seq_one_letter_code
_entity_poly.pdbx_strand_id
1 'polypeptide(L)'
;MSSNSDDYDVLNIPRAEITEDDFVYRLVTEKEEYQKGYSVKIYAELEYIGDKETVIIYHAASPFYFPIVEKTRDYEINYGMNEPLLSTTLKRGQPLREEYEKSGGYGEQDKKEYVDFIKSFWENGFPAGYYVVDGYVDFYVQSNEDSNDKEDFNIKTQIDFKVNE
;
A
#
# COMPACT_ATOMS: atom_id res chain seq x y z
N MET A 1 -28.27 -9.27 -1.22
CA MET A 1 -28.19 -8.54 0.06
C MET A 1 -27.22 -7.41 -0.21
N SER A 2 -27.69 -6.17 -0.20
CA SER A 2 -26.81 -5.01 -0.38
C SER A 2 -26.11 -4.77 0.96
N SER A 3 -24.84 -5.15 1.04
CA SER A 3 -23.93 -4.68 2.08
C SER A 3 -23.83 -3.16 1.96
N ASN A 4 -24.07 -2.46 3.07
CA ASN A 4 -23.89 -1.01 3.15
C ASN A 4 -22.54 -0.73 3.84
N SER A 5 -21.83 0.33 3.45
CA SER A 5 -20.57 0.69 4.10
C SER A 5 -20.74 1.03 5.58
N ASP A 6 -21.97 1.37 5.99
CA ASP A 6 -22.37 1.61 7.38
C ASP A 6 -22.29 0.34 8.27
N ASP A 7 -22.22 -0.85 7.67
CA ASP A 7 -22.14 -2.12 8.41
C ASP A 7 -20.71 -2.45 8.89
N TYR A 8 -19.71 -1.65 8.48
CA TYR A 8 -18.30 -1.82 8.88
C TYR A 8 -17.94 -0.73 9.87
N ASP A 9 -17.24 -1.05 10.96
CA ASP A 9 -16.53 -0.06 11.77
C ASP A 9 -15.09 0.06 11.23
N VAL A 10 -14.51 1.26 11.27
CA VAL A 10 -13.06 1.42 10.99
C VAL A 10 -12.31 0.81 12.18
N LEU A 11 -11.62 -0.30 11.93
CA LEU A 11 -10.99 -1.09 12.99
C LEU A 11 -9.49 -0.77 13.12
N ASN A 12 -8.86 -0.28 12.05
CA ASN A 12 -7.46 0.08 12.02
C ASN A 12 -7.32 1.59 11.80
N ILE A 13 -7.15 2.28 12.93
CA ILE A 13 -6.81 3.71 13.10
C ILE A 13 -5.81 4.12 12.00
N PRO A 14 -5.91 5.31 11.38
CA PRO A 14 -5.52 5.55 9.98
C PRO A 14 -4.01 5.54 9.71
N ARG A 15 -3.23 5.12 10.71
CA ARG A 15 -1.81 4.81 10.63
C ARG A 15 -1.56 3.47 11.33
N ALA A 16 -0.95 2.56 10.61
CA ALA A 16 -0.38 1.34 11.17
C ALA A 16 1.16 1.42 11.10
N GLU A 17 1.83 0.88 12.10
CA GLU A 17 3.28 0.90 12.23
C GLU A 17 3.78 -0.45 12.75
N ILE A 18 4.83 -0.98 12.12
CA ILE A 18 5.49 -2.22 12.52
C ILE A 18 6.99 -1.99 12.48
N THR A 19 7.70 -2.55 13.46
CA THR A 19 9.15 -2.60 13.49
C THR A 19 9.59 -4.05 13.30
N GLU A 20 10.45 -4.28 12.31
CA GLU A 20 11.09 -5.56 12.05
C GLU A 20 12.60 -5.30 11.89
N ASP A 21 13.38 -5.87 12.82
CA ASP A 21 14.81 -5.63 12.97
C ASP A 21 15.17 -4.12 12.95
N ASP A 22 15.99 -3.70 11.98
CA ASP A 22 16.47 -2.33 11.83
C ASP A 22 15.50 -1.45 11.00
N PHE A 23 14.27 -1.90 10.74
CA PHE A 23 13.33 -1.22 9.86
C PHE A 23 12.00 -0.92 10.54
N VAL A 24 11.52 0.32 10.37
CA VAL A 24 10.17 0.73 10.75
C VAL A 24 9.36 0.97 9.49
N TYR A 25 8.32 0.17 9.30
CA TYR A 25 7.35 0.31 8.23
C TYR A 25 6.08 0.99 8.73
N ARG A 26 5.61 2.01 8.01
CA ARG A 26 4.37 2.73 8.29
C ARG A 26 3.49 2.75 7.07
N LEU A 27 2.20 2.50 7.27
CA LEU A 27 1.17 2.66 6.26
C LEU A 27 0.13 3.64 6.80
N VAL A 28 -0.19 4.68 6.03
CA VAL A 28 -0.99 5.80 6.50
C VAL A 28 -2.02 6.19 5.47
N THR A 29 -3.24 6.44 5.94
CA THR A 29 -4.27 7.23 5.26
C THR A 29 -4.47 8.53 6.06
N GLU A 30 -4.75 9.67 5.42
CA GLU A 30 -4.91 10.94 6.17
C GLU A 30 -6.16 10.97 7.06
N LYS A 31 -7.19 10.17 6.74
CA LYS A 31 -8.49 10.15 7.43
C LYS A 31 -9.07 8.75 7.48
N GLU A 32 -9.87 8.50 8.50
CA GLU A 32 -10.69 7.29 8.64
C GLU A 32 -11.89 7.31 7.68
N GLU A 33 -12.43 8.50 7.43
CA GLU A 33 -13.59 8.71 6.56
C GLU A 33 -13.37 9.83 5.54
N TYR A 34 -13.80 9.56 4.32
CA TYR A 34 -13.77 10.47 3.19
C TYR A 34 -15.17 10.65 2.62
N GLN A 35 -15.39 11.76 1.93
CA GLN A 35 -16.59 11.98 1.13
C GLN A 35 -16.27 11.61 -0.32
N LYS A 36 -17.23 11.03 -1.03
CA LYS A 36 -17.08 10.67 -2.45
C LYS A 36 -16.68 11.89 -3.28
N GLY A 37 -15.73 11.67 -4.20
CA GLY A 37 -15.16 12.72 -5.04
C GLY A 37 -14.08 13.58 -4.36
N TYR A 38 -13.79 13.38 -3.06
CA TYR A 38 -12.62 13.96 -2.41
C TYR A 38 -11.40 13.06 -2.58
N SER A 39 -10.21 13.66 -2.59
CA SER A 39 -8.95 12.91 -2.68
C SER A 39 -8.74 12.10 -1.40
N VAL A 40 -8.76 10.79 -1.54
CA VAL A 40 -8.14 9.86 -0.57
C VAL A 40 -6.63 9.96 -0.73
N LYS A 41 -5.90 10.01 0.37
CA LYS A 41 -4.45 10.07 0.37
C LYS A 41 -3.92 8.95 1.24
N ILE A 42 -3.17 8.06 0.61
CA ILE A 42 -2.53 6.92 1.23
C ILE A 42 -1.04 7.03 0.91
N TYR A 43 -0.19 6.81 1.90
CA TYR A 43 1.24 6.76 1.71
C TYR A 43 1.87 5.72 2.63
N ALA A 44 3.07 5.30 2.26
CA ALA A 44 3.88 4.40 3.04
C ALA A 44 5.22 5.05 3.37
N GLU A 45 5.79 4.67 4.51
CA GLU A 45 7.13 5.08 4.91
C GLU A 45 7.96 3.86 5.35
N LEU A 46 9.23 3.85 4.97
CA LEU A 46 10.23 2.90 5.43
C LEU A 46 11.41 3.67 6.04
N GLU A 47 11.65 3.49 7.32
CA GLU A 47 12.72 4.15 8.06
C GLU A 47 13.74 3.12 8.53
N TYR A 48 15.03 3.37 8.25
CA TYR A 48 16.13 2.59 8.80
C TYR A 48 16.53 3.15 10.17
N ILE A 49 16.60 2.27 11.17
CA ILE A 49 16.92 2.59 12.57
C ILE A 49 18.15 1.85 13.11
N GLY A 50 18.89 1.14 12.25
CA GLY A 50 20.06 0.35 12.66
C GLY A 50 21.31 1.17 13.03
N ASP A 51 22.41 0.46 13.31
CA ASP A 51 23.62 1.07 13.87
C ASP A 51 24.41 1.92 12.87
N LYS A 52 24.36 1.59 11.58
CA LYS A 52 25.10 2.29 10.52
C LYS A 52 24.42 3.62 10.16
N GLU A 53 25.16 4.55 9.54
CA GLU A 53 24.54 5.79 9.05
C GLU A 53 23.59 5.55 7.87
N THR A 54 23.89 4.54 7.04
CA THR A 54 23.09 4.19 5.87
C THR A 54 23.04 2.68 5.66
N VAL A 55 21.99 2.23 4.97
CA VAL A 55 21.85 0.88 4.43
C VAL A 55 21.38 0.97 2.98
N ILE A 56 21.83 0.04 2.14
CA ILE A 56 21.32 -0.11 0.76
C ILE A 56 20.31 -1.23 0.78
N ILE A 57 19.10 -0.94 0.31
CA ILE A 57 18.06 -1.92 0.05
C ILE A 57 17.97 -2.16 -1.46
N TYR A 58 17.59 -3.37 -1.84
CA TYR A 58 17.35 -3.77 -3.22
C TYR A 58 15.91 -4.25 -3.36
N HIS A 59 15.20 -3.74 -4.36
CA HIS A 59 13.76 -3.96 -4.53
C HIS A 59 13.38 -3.92 -6.01
N ALA A 60 12.10 -4.06 -6.32
CA ALA A 60 11.55 -3.97 -7.66
C ALA A 60 11.53 -2.51 -8.16
N ALA A 61 10.50 -2.09 -8.89
CA ALA A 61 10.35 -0.67 -9.24
C ALA A 61 10.12 0.23 -8.00
N SER A 62 9.53 -0.32 -6.95
CA SER A 62 9.29 0.32 -5.65
C SER A 62 9.45 -0.75 -4.57
N PRO A 63 9.92 -0.39 -3.36
CA PRO A 63 9.87 -1.31 -2.23
C PRO A 63 8.46 -1.38 -1.63
N PHE A 64 7.54 -0.46 -1.95
CA PHE A 64 6.21 -0.36 -1.36
C PHE A 64 5.12 -0.92 -2.27
N TYR A 65 4.16 -1.58 -1.65
CA TYR A 65 3.01 -2.17 -2.32
C TYR A 65 1.73 -1.79 -1.60
N PHE A 66 0.70 -1.48 -2.39
CA PHE A 66 -0.61 -1.05 -1.90
C PHE A 66 -1.73 -1.89 -2.53
N PRO A 67 -1.82 -3.21 -2.28
CA PRO A 67 -3.03 -3.97 -2.60
C PRO A 67 -4.23 -3.39 -1.85
N ILE A 68 -5.33 -3.15 -2.56
CA ILE A 68 -6.55 -2.61 -1.97
C ILE A 68 -7.73 -3.52 -2.30
N VAL A 69 -8.53 -3.82 -1.28
CA VAL A 69 -9.80 -4.52 -1.43
C VAL A 69 -10.94 -3.63 -0.96
N GLU A 70 -11.91 -3.41 -1.84
CA GLU A 70 -13.19 -2.78 -1.51
C GLU A 70 -14.15 -3.85 -0.98
N LYS A 71 -14.36 -3.87 0.34
CA LYS A 71 -15.07 -4.97 1.02
C LYS A 71 -16.58 -4.92 0.87
N THR A 72 -17.18 -3.77 0.53
CA THR A 72 -18.64 -3.68 0.37
C THR A 72 -19.10 -4.56 -0.79
N ARG A 73 -18.33 -4.60 -1.88
CA ARG A 73 -18.65 -5.40 -3.09
C ARG A 73 -17.70 -6.58 -3.30
N ASP A 74 -16.68 -6.70 -2.44
CA ASP A 74 -15.61 -7.69 -2.55
C ASP A 74 -14.81 -7.55 -3.86
N TYR A 75 -14.41 -6.32 -4.17
CA TYR A 75 -13.67 -5.98 -5.39
C TYR A 75 -12.20 -5.68 -5.09
N GLU A 76 -11.31 -6.37 -5.78
CA GLU A 76 -9.88 -6.12 -5.71
C GLU A 76 -9.49 -4.98 -6.66
N ILE A 77 -8.70 -4.04 -6.19
CA ILE A 77 -8.08 -3.01 -7.03
C ILE A 77 -6.65 -3.49 -7.31
N ASN A 78 -6.51 -4.23 -8.41
CA ASN A 78 -5.26 -4.87 -8.80
C ASN A 78 -4.09 -3.88 -8.85
N TYR A 79 -2.95 -4.25 -8.28
CA TYR A 79 -1.72 -3.45 -8.35
C TYR A 79 -0.76 -4.06 -9.39
N GLY A 80 -0.35 -3.27 -10.39
CA GLY A 80 0.59 -3.72 -11.40
C GLY A 80 2.02 -3.64 -10.87
N MET A 81 2.75 -4.75 -10.89
CA MET A 81 4.16 -4.79 -10.45
C MET A 81 5.09 -4.66 -11.65
N ASN A 82 5.93 -3.62 -11.64
CA ASN A 82 7.10 -3.54 -12.51
C ASN A 82 8.29 -4.14 -11.74
N GLU A 83 8.99 -5.10 -12.34
CA GLU A 83 10.06 -5.87 -11.68
C GLU A 83 11.51 -5.54 -12.12
N PRO A 84 11.91 -4.28 -12.46
CA PRO A 84 13.33 -3.99 -12.59
C PRO A 84 13.97 -4.10 -11.20
N LEU A 85 15.14 -4.73 -11.10
CA LEU A 85 15.92 -4.73 -9.87
C LEU A 85 16.55 -3.34 -9.68
N LEU A 86 16.05 -2.58 -8.70
CA LEU A 86 16.57 -1.28 -8.31
C LEU A 86 17.19 -1.35 -6.91
N SER A 87 17.96 -0.32 -6.57
CA SER A 87 18.49 -0.14 -5.22
C SER A 87 18.20 1.26 -4.69
N THR A 88 18.15 1.39 -3.37
CA THR A 88 17.91 2.66 -2.69
C THR A 88 18.75 2.73 -1.41
N THR A 89 19.45 3.86 -1.22
CA THR A 89 20.19 4.12 0.03
C THR A 89 19.28 4.80 1.03
N LEU A 90 18.96 4.10 2.12
CA LEU A 90 18.26 4.68 3.26
C LEU A 90 19.27 5.32 4.20
N LYS A 91 18.92 6.49 4.73
CA LYS A 91 19.69 7.18 5.77
C LYS A 91 19.00 6.97 7.11
N ARG A 92 19.79 6.67 8.15
CA ARG A 92 19.26 6.45 9.48
C ARG A 92 18.42 7.64 9.96
N GLY A 93 17.23 7.36 10.45
CA GLY A 93 16.31 8.38 10.97
C GLY A 93 15.64 9.25 9.89
N GLN A 94 15.77 8.91 8.61
CA GLN A 94 15.11 9.60 7.50
C GLN A 94 14.21 8.61 6.75
N PRO A 95 12.88 8.72 6.88
CA PRO A 95 11.97 7.83 6.19
C PRO A 95 12.04 8.04 4.68
N LEU A 96 12.18 6.94 3.93
CA LEU A 96 11.76 6.89 2.54
C LEU A 96 10.23 6.88 2.51
N ARG A 97 9.62 7.73 1.69
CA ARG A 97 8.17 7.86 1.58
C ARG A 97 7.71 7.76 0.14
N GLU A 98 6.64 7.01 -0.09
CA GLU A 98 5.95 6.95 -1.38
C GLU A 98 4.44 7.11 -1.19
N GLU A 99 3.82 7.90 -2.06
CA GLU A 99 2.37 8.06 -2.12
C GLU A 99 1.78 6.94 -2.97
N TYR A 100 0.60 6.47 -2.59
CA TYR A 100 -0.19 5.57 -3.43
C TYR A 100 -0.60 6.29 -4.72
N GLU A 101 -0.23 5.71 -5.85
CA GLU A 101 -0.74 6.11 -7.16
C GLU A 101 -1.87 5.17 -7.60
N LYS A 102 -2.89 5.72 -8.27
CA LYS A 102 -4.06 4.95 -8.71
C LYS A 102 -3.62 3.74 -9.56
N SER A 103 -3.99 2.55 -9.10
CA SER A 103 -3.80 1.29 -9.81
C SER A 103 -5.14 0.74 -10.34
N GLY A 104 -5.25 -0.57 -10.52
CA GLY A 104 -6.44 -1.26 -10.98
C GLY A 104 -6.35 -1.68 -12.44
N GLY A 105 -7.12 -2.69 -12.80
CA GLY A 105 -7.24 -3.19 -14.15
C GLY A 105 -8.40 -4.16 -14.25
N TYR A 106 -8.97 -4.26 -15.46
CA TYR A 106 -10.03 -5.21 -15.79
C TYR A 106 -9.72 -5.90 -17.11
N GLY A 107 -10.16 -7.15 -17.25
CA GLY A 107 -10.07 -7.97 -18.45
C GLY A 107 -11.42 -8.15 -19.15
N GLU A 108 -11.40 -8.76 -20.33
CA GLU A 108 -12.61 -9.01 -21.13
C GLU A 108 -13.60 -9.99 -20.48
N GLN A 109 -13.13 -10.82 -19.55
CA GLN A 109 -13.94 -11.81 -18.85
C GLN A 109 -14.58 -11.28 -17.57
N ASP A 110 -14.21 -10.06 -17.15
CA ASP A 110 -14.74 -9.49 -15.92
C ASP A 110 -16.21 -9.08 -16.07
N LYS A 111 -16.95 -9.18 -14.97
CA LYS A 111 -18.35 -8.76 -14.91
C LYS A 111 -18.46 -7.26 -15.17
N LYS A 112 -19.53 -6.86 -15.86
CA LYS A 112 -19.76 -5.47 -16.22
C LYS A 112 -19.75 -4.54 -15.00
N GLU A 113 -20.28 -4.97 -13.87
CA GLU A 113 -20.34 -4.19 -12.63
C GLU A 113 -18.95 -3.89 -12.06
N TYR A 114 -18.02 -4.83 -12.17
CA TYR A 114 -16.63 -4.63 -11.77
C TYR A 114 -15.89 -3.70 -12.74
N VAL A 115 -16.11 -3.89 -14.05
CA VAL A 115 -15.55 -2.99 -15.08
C VAL A 115 -16.01 -1.55 -14.87
N ASP A 116 -17.30 -1.34 -14.60
CA ASP A 116 -17.86 -0.02 -14.32
C ASP A 116 -17.28 0.58 -13.02
N PHE A 117 -17.04 -0.25 -11.99
CA PHE A 117 -16.38 0.17 -10.76
C PHE A 117 -14.94 0.65 -11.01
N ILE A 118 -14.10 -0.13 -11.72
CA ILE A 118 -12.72 0.26 -12.01
C ILE A 118 -12.65 1.52 -12.87
N LYS A 119 -13.57 1.69 -13.84
CA LYS A 119 -13.67 2.93 -14.62
C LYS A 119 -14.01 4.13 -13.75
N SER A 120 -15.00 3.99 -12.86
CA SER A 120 -15.33 5.05 -11.91
C SER A 120 -14.15 5.36 -10.98
N PHE A 121 -13.40 4.33 -10.55
CA PHE A 121 -12.21 4.51 -9.73
C PHE A 121 -11.14 5.36 -10.42
N TRP A 122 -10.86 5.07 -11.70
CA TRP A 122 -9.91 5.85 -12.49
C TRP A 122 -10.36 7.29 -12.69
N GLU A 123 -11.61 7.50 -13.10
CA GLU A 123 -12.16 8.82 -13.41
C GLU A 123 -12.35 9.69 -12.16
N ASN A 124 -12.96 9.14 -11.11
CA ASN A 124 -13.49 9.90 -9.98
C ASN A 124 -12.75 9.65 -8.66
N GLY A 125 -11.79 8.72 -8.64
CA GLY A 125 -11.18 8.24 -7.39
C GLY A 125 -12.06 7.20 -6.71
N PHE A 126 -11.78 6.91 -5.45
CA PHE A 126 -12.46 5.87 -4.67
C PHE A 126 -13.99 6.08 -4.66
N PRO A 127 -14.78 5.14 -5.21
CA PRO A 127 -16.24 5.13 -5.04
C PRO A 127 -16.63 5.02 -3.56
N ALA A 128 -17.91 5.21 -3.24
CA ALA A 128 -18.38 4.95 -1.88
C ALA A 128 -18.17 3.48 -1.51
N GLY A 129 -17.76 3.20 -0.28
CA GLY A 129 -17.46 1.85 0.19
C GLY A 129 -16.50 1.80 1.37
N TYR A 130 -16.30 0.60 1.89
CA TYR A 130 -15.27 0.28 2.88
C TYR A 130 -14.04 -0.32 2.19
N TYR A 131 -12.89 0.24 2.45
CA TYR A 131 -11.63 -0.12 1.81
C TYR A 131 -10.63 -0.62 2.84
N VAL A 132 -9.94 -1.70 2.49
CA VAL A 132 -8.81 -2.24 3.24
C VAL A 132 -7.58 -2.16 2.37
N VAL A 133 -6.49 -1.61 2.91
CA VAL A 133 -5.18 -1.56 2.27
C VAL A 133 -4.27 -2.55 2.97
N ASP A 134 -3.91 -3.63 2.28
CA ASP A 134 -3.03 -4.69 2.77
C ASP A 134 -1.59 -4.38 2.37
N GLY A 135 -1.07 -3.24 2.86
CA GLY A 135 0.22 -2.71 2.44
C GLY A 135 1.41 -3.54 2.93
N TYR A 136 2.43 -3.62 2.10
CA TYR A 136 3.69 -4.26 2.49
C TYR A 136 4.90 -3.59 1.86
N VAL A 137 6.04 -3.83 2.46
CA VAL A 137 7.35 -3.56 1.85
C VAL A 137 8.06 -4.87 1.53
N ASP A 138 8.71 -4.91 0.36
CA ASP A 138 9.47 -6.08 -0.11
C ASP A 138 10.82 -5.64 -0.66
N PHE A 139 11.88 -6.04 0.02
CA PHE A 139 13.25 -5.71 -0.34
C PHE A 139 14.24 -6.70 0.29
N TYR A 140 15.49 -6.66 -0.13
CA TYR A 140 16.57 -7.33 0.57
C TYR A 140 17.74 -6.39 0.86
N VAL A 141 18.50 -6.74 1.88
CA VAL A 141 19.79 -6.12 2.22
C VAL A 141 20.90 -7.11 1.89
N GLN A 142 22.04 -6.60 1.44
CA GLN A 142 23.21 -7.39 1.13
C GLN A 142 24.40 -6.87 1.93
N SER A 143 25.15 -7.77 2.56
CA SER A 143 26.27 -7.40 3.43
C SER A 143 27.39 -6.68 2.66
N ASN A 144 27.65 -7.13 1.43
CA ASN A 144 28.55 -6.56 0.43
C ASN A 144 28.02 -6.90 -0.98
N GLU A 145 28.26 -6.04 -1.99
CA GLU A 145 27.76 -6.25 -3.37
C GLU A 145 28.18 -7.60 -4.00
N ASP A 146 29.34 -8.13 -3.60
CA ASP A 146 29.87 -9.43 -4.08
C ASP A 146 29.46 -10.64 -3.21
N SER A 147 28.74 -10.43 -2.10
CA SER A 147 28.35 -11.51 -1.17
C SER A 147 27.03 -12.16 -1.60
N ASN A 148 26.92 -13.48 -1.56
CA ASN A 148 25.62 -14.14 -1.82
C ASN A 148 24.68 -14.10 -0.59
N ASP A 149 25.11 -13.47 0.50
CA ASP A 149 24.36 -13.38 1.74
C ASP A 149 23.37 -12.22 1.65
N LYS A 150 22.13 -12.58 1.33
CA LYS A 150 20.98 -11.68 1.28
C LYS A 150 20.09 -11.94 2.48
N GLU A 151 19.60 -10.87 3.05
CA GLU A 151 18.56 -10.88 4.07
C GLU A 151 17.31 -10.25 3.46
N ASP A 152 16.27 -11.06 3.29
CA ASP A 152 15.01 -10.65 2.68
C ASP A 152 14.04 -10.13 3.75
N PHE A 153 13.38 -9.02 3.46
CA PHE A 153 12.40 -8.37 4.32
C PHE A 153 11.06 -8.28 3.60
N ASN A 154 10.02 -8.82 4.24
CA ASN A 154 8.65 -8.76 3.76
C ASN A 154 7.71 -8.30 4.88
N ILE A 155 7.73 -7.01 5.17
CA ILE A 155 7.04 -6.42 6.33
C ILE A 155 5.64 -5.98 5.88
N LYS A 156 4.60 -6.52 6.52
CA LYS A 156 3.20 -6.29 6.12
C LYS A 156 2.41 -5.60 7.22
N THR A 157 1.58 -4.64 6.85
CA THR A 157 0.64 -4.00 7.78
C THR A 157 -0.67 -3.67 7.07
N GLN A 158 -1.67 -3.25 7.83
CA GLN A 158 -3.00 -3.01 7.28
C GLN A 158 -3.60 -1.73 7.84
N ILE A 159 -4.26 -0.96 6.98
CA ILE A 159 -5.15 0.14 7.36
C ILE A 159 -6.50 -0.03 6.68
N ASP A 160 -7.53 0.61 7.22
CA ASP A 160 -8.84 0.69 6.59
C ASP A 160 -9.38 2.12 6.60
N PHE A 161 -10.29 2.39 5.67
CA PHE A 161 -11.00 3.67 5.59
C PHE A 161 -12.35 3.51 4.89
N LYS A 162 -13.23 4.49 5.12
CA LYS A 162 -14.53 4.59 4.47
C LYS A 162 -14.57 5.74 3.47
N VAL A 163 -15.32 5.55 2.40
CA VAL A 163 -15.78 6.61 1.53
C VAL A 163 -17.31 6.63 1.59
N ASN A 164 -17.85 7.72 2.11
CA ASN A 164 -19.28 7.95 2.23
C ASN A 164 -19.81 8.63 0.95
N GLU A 165 -21.10 8.49 0.65
CA GLU A 165 -21.77 9.17 -0.48
C GLU A 165 -21.68 10.70 -0.41
#